data_AF-A0A356CF80-F1
#
_entry.id   AF-A0A356CF80-F1
#
_cell.length_a   1.000
_cell.length_b   1.000
_cell.length_c   1.000
_cell.angle_alpha   90.00
_cell.angle_beta   90.00
_cell.angle_gamma   90.00
#
_symmetry.space_group_name_H-M   'P 1'
#
loop_
_entity.id
_entity.type
_entity.pdbx_description
1 polymer ?
#
loop_
_entity_poly.entity_id
_entity_poly.type
_entity_poly.pdbx_seq_one_letter_code
_entity_poly.pdbx_strand_id
1 'polypeptide(L)'
;VNAVSGADSEDSTVVNLTYDTSAPGEPTSYSKDHPSICRWVIKFHTNSDNGATVKVEVYSSDQLSFNTDSGTRVGSVAIGSDQNGEFIHDRADNCDREWYYAIRAFDATGNQSAHRGDEVVNITVVNPTVTTSAIPVVAGSGSVLGQDQTDSDSGEVIGEETTAPEEIEGNGLLSGATEAVKDLASGASKWWVIAGIILLGGALYAARRKKIQSR
;
A
#
# COMPACT_ATOMS: atom_id res chain seq x y z
N VAL A 1 13.79 -70.74 -11.84
CA VAL A 1 12.82 -69.63 -11.86
C VAL A 1 13.60 -68.38 -11.50
N ASN A 2 13.82 -67.45 -12.44
CA ASN A 2 14.58 -66.24 -12.15
C ASN A 2 13.60 -65.12 -11.84
N ALA A 3 13.71 -64.52 -10.65
CA ALA A 3 12.99 -63.31 -10.30
C ALA A 3 13.85 -62.11 -10.69
N VAL A 4 13.30 -61.23 -11.52
CA VAL A 4 13.87 -59.90 -11.81
C VAL A 4 13.12 -58.92 -10.91
N SER A 5 13.83 -58.29 -9.97
CA SER A 5 13.28 -57.20 -9.17
C SER A 5 13.19 -55.95 -10.03
N GLY A 6 11.97 -55.50 -10.36
CA GLY A 6 11.75 -54.17 -10.90
C GLY A 6 12.14 -53.13 -9.86
N ALA A 7 13.05 -52.24 -10.19
CA ALA A 7 13.29 -51.06 -9.39
C ALA A 7 12.18 -50.06 -9.71
N ASP A 8 11.27 -49.83 -8.76
CA ASP A 8 10.37 -48.68 -8.82
C ASP A 8 11.22 -47.41 -8.68
N SER A 9 11.20 -46.58 -9.71
CA SER A 9 11.82 -45.26 -9.69
C SER A 9 10.78 -44.27 -9.23
N GLU A 10 10.96 -43.72 -8.03
CA GLU A 10 10.16 -42.59 -7.56
C GLU A 10 10.65 -41.31 -8.23
N ASP A 11 9.78 -40.65 -8.99
CA ASP A 11 10.04 -39.34 -9.58
C ASP A 11 9.81 -38.26 -8.51
N SER A 12 10.88 -37.58 -8.08
CA SER A 12 10.76 -36.41 -7.21
C SER A 12 10.49 -35.15 -8.03
N THR A 13 9.40 -34.44 -7.74
CA THR A 13 9.14 -33.11 -8.29
C THR A 13 10.04 -32.06 -7.63
N VAL A 14 10.90 -31.42 -8.43
CA VAL A 14 11.67 -30.26 -7.97
C VAL A 14 10.76 -29.05 -7.90
N VAL A 15 10.59 -28.48 -6.71
CA VAL A 15 9.88 -27.22 -6.48
C VAL A 15 10.93 -26.11 -6.37
N ASN A 16 10.87 -25.13 -7.26
CA ASN A 16 11.74 -23.96 -7.20
C ASN A 16 11.09 -22.87 -6.35
N LEU A 17 11.75 -22.44 -5.28
CA LEU A 17 11.38 -21.27 -4.48
C LEU A 17 12.25 -20.09 -4.91
N THR A 18 11.62 -19.03 -5.42
CA THR A 18 12.28 -17.74 -5.62
C THR A 18 12.03 -16.89 -4.39
N TYR A 19 13.10 -16.46 -3.72
CA TYR A 19 13.06 -15.53 -2.59
C TYR A 19 13.68 -14.20 -3.04
N ASP A 20 12.84 -13.18 -3.20
CA ASP A 20 13.25 -11.83 -3.56
C ASP A 20 12.69 -10.86 -2.52
N THR A 21 13.55 -10.01 -1.97
CA THR A 21 13.19 -8.99 -0.99
C THR A 21 13.37 -7.56 -1.52
N SER A 22 13.67 -7.43 -2.81
CA SER A 22 13.94 -6.14 -3.45
C SER A 22 12.61 -5.49 -3.81
N ALA A 23 12.28 -4.40 -3.12
CA ALA A 23 11.08 -3.63 -3.42
C ALA A 23 11.30 -2.65 -4.59
N PRO A 24 10.26 -2.41 -5.42
CA PRO A 24 10.27 -1.30 -6.36
C PRO A 24 10.31 0.04 -5.63
N GLY A 25 10.69 1.09 -6.35
CA GLY A 25 10.72 2.45 -5.79
C GLY A 25 9.33 3.03 -5.57
N GLU A 26 9.18 3.92 -4.59
CA GLU A 26 7.91 4.62 -4.30
C GLU A 26 7.47 5.47 -5.52
N PRO A 27 6.20 5.41 -5.95
CA PRO A 27 5.71 6.33 -6.97
C PRO A 27 5.87 7.81 -6.56
N THR A 28 6.19 8.66 -7.52
CA THR A 28 6.38 10.10 -7.33
C THR A 28 5.33 10.90 -8.09
N SER A 29 5.36 12.23 -7.95
CA SER A 29 4.48 13.16 -8.70
C SER A 29 2.99 12.82 -8.59
N TYR A 30 2.58 12.29 -7.43
CA TYR A 30 1.19 11.97 -7.15
C TYR A 30 0.33 13.24 -7.24
N SER A 31 -0.76 13.16 -7.99
CA SER A 31 -1.81 14.17 -7.98
C SER A 31 -3.18 13.55 -8.18
N LYS A 32 -4.19 14.26 -7.68
CA LYS A 32 -5.60 13.88 -7.73
C LYS A 32 -6.38 15.01 -8.37
N ASP A 33 -7.10 14.69 -9.45
CA ASP A 33 -8.06 15.58 -10.09
C ASP A 33 -9.48 15.05 -9.90
N HIS A 34 -10.46 15.95 -9.79
CA HIS A 34 -11.90 15.64 -9.72
C HIS A 34 -12.64 16.34 -10.87
N PRO A 35 -12.45 15.90 -12.13
CA PRO A 35 -12.98 16.60 -13.31
C PRO A 35 -14.51 16.58 -13.42
N SER A 36 -15.18 15.70 -12.68
CA SER A 36 -16.64 15.70 -12.55
C SER A 36 -17.03 15.11 -11.21
N ILE A 37 -18.24 15.45 -10.73
CA ILE A 37 -18.86 14.96 -9.51
C ILE A 37 -18.60 13.46 -9.22
N CYS A 38 -18.68 12.58 -10.21
CA CYS A 38 -18.54 11.13 -9.99
C CYS A 38 -17.20 10.54 -10.47
N ARG A 39 -16.21 11.37 -10.82
CA ARG A 39 -14.95 10.91 -11.45
C ARG A 39 -13.73 11.49 -10.78
N TRP A 40 -12.88 10.60 -10.28
CA TRP A 40 -11.55 10.93 -9.77
C TRP A 40 -10.49 10.43 -10.73
N VAL A 41 -9.43 11.22 -10.92
CA VAL A 41 -8.29 10.87 -11.77
C VAL A 41 -7.02 10.97 -10.92
N ILE A 42 -6.36 9.84 -10.75
CA ILE A 42 -5.10 9.73 -10.01
C ILE A 42 -3.96 9.64 -10.99
N LYS A 43 -3.01 10.57 -10.89
CA LYS A 43 -1.82 10.64 -11.74
C LYS A 43 -0.58 10.44 -10.90
N PHE A 44 0.42 9.81 -11.49
CA PHE A 44 1.68 9.50 -10.83
C PHE A 44 2.79 9.24 -11.83
N HIS A 45 4.01 9.17 -11.33
CA HIS A 45 5.19 8.75 -12.08
C HIS A 45 5.89 7.62 -11.31
N THR A 46 6.11 6.47 -11.94
CA THR A 46 6.84 5.36 -11.30
C THR A 46 8.32 5.68 -11.20
N ASN A 47 8.99 5.13 -10.19
CA ASN A 47 10.43 5.36 -10.02
C ASN A 47 11.27 4.75 -11.15
N SER A 48 12.49 5.27 -11.34
CA SER A 48 13.48 4.69 -12.25
C SER A 48 14.22 3.55 -11.55
N ASP A 49 13.56 2.39 -11.45
CA ASP A 49 14.01 1.23 -10.67
C ASP A 49 14.44 0.04 -11.55
N ASN A 50 15.05 0.32 -12.71
CA ASN A 50 15.66 -0.67 -13.62
C ASN A 50 14.72 -1.81 -14.07
N GLY A 51 13.42 -1.55 -14.20
CA GLY A 51 12.43 -2.53 -14.61
C GLY A 51 11.78 -3.30 -13.46
N ALA A 52 12.04 -2.95 -12.20
CA ALA A 52 11.45 -3.64 -11.06
C ALA A 52 9.93 -3.46 -11.01
N THR A 53 9.43 -2.24 -11.23
CA THR A 53 7.98 -1.97 -11.25
C THR A 53 7.30 -2.66 -12.44
N VAL A 54 6.25 -3.44 -12.17
CA VAL A 54 5.36 -4.05 -13.21
C VAL A 54 3.91 -3.60 -13.12
N LYS A 55 3.49 -3.09 -11.95
CA LYS A 55 2.17 -2.49 -11.76
C LYS A 55 2.17 -1.49 -10.60
N VAL A 56 1.17 -0.62 -10.60
CA VAL A 56 0.80 0.22 -9.45
C VAL A 56 -0.61 -0.14 -9.02
N GLU A 57 -0.82 -0.44 -7.74
CA GLU A 57 -2.17 -0.61 -7.17
C GLU A 57 -2.67 0.71 -6.60
N VAL A 58 -3.98 0.95 -6.71
CA VAL A 58 -4.68 2.13 -6.24
C VAL A 58 -5.70 1.72 -5.19
N TYR A 59 -5.71 2.44 -4.07
CA TYR A 59 -6.58 2.23 -2.93
C TYR A 59 -7.39 3.50 -2.66
N SER A 60 -8.63 3.35 -2.19
CA SER A 60 -9.48 4.49 -1.83
C SER A 60 -10.27 4.26 -0.56
N SER A 61 -10.58 5.33 0.17
CA SER A 61 -11.48 5.35 1.32
C SER A 61 -12.17 6.71 1.44
N ASP A 62 -13.34 6.75 2.09
CA ASP A 62 -13.97 8.01 2.54
C ASP A 62 -13.48 8.43 3.95
N GLN A 63 -12.55 7.65 4.52
CA GLN A 63 -11.85 7.94 5.76
C GLN A 63 -10.42 8.40 5.48
N LEU A 64 -9.92 9.33 6.29
CA LEU A 64 -8.53 9.78 6.24
C LEU A 64 -7.54 8.67 6.58
N SER A 65 -7.91 7.74 7.46
CA SER A 65 -7.06 6.60 7.80
C SER A 65 -7.66 5.30 7.32
N PHE A 66 -6.87 4.51 6.59
CA PHE A 66 -7.29 3.23 6.04
C PHE A 66 -6.10 2.31 5.74
N ASN A 67 -6.39 1.00 5.68
CA ASN A 67 -5.43 -0.04 5.27
C ASN A 67 -5.30 -0.07 3.74
N THR A 68 -4.17 -0.55 3.24
CA THR A 68 -3.94 -0.77 1.79
C THR A 68 -4.00 -2.26 1.44
N ASP A 69 -5.15 -2.84 1.76
CA ASP A 69 -5.48 -4.25 1.51
C ASP A 69 -6.53 -4.39 0.39
N SER A 70 -7.05 -5.60 0.19
CA SER A 70 -8.04 -5.87 -0.85
C SER A 70 -9.39 -5.17 -0.63
N GLY A 71 -9.73 -4.78 0.59
CA GLY A 71 -10.99 -4.11 0.92
C GLY A 71 -11.03 -2.65 0.49
N THR A 72 -9.88 -1.99 0.41
CA THR A 72 -9.76 -0.59 -0.05
C THR A 72 -9.19 -0.48 -1.45
N ARG A 73 -8.68 -1.57 -2.04
CA ARG A 73 -8.15 -1.58 -3.41
C ARG A 73 -9.26 -1.39 -4.42
N VAL A 74 -9.13 -0.33 -5.23
CA VAL A 74 -10.08 0.01 -6.29
C VAL A 74 -9.59 -0.38 -7.68
N GLY A 75 -8.30 -0.67 -7.83
CA GLY A 75 -7.76 -1.17 -9.09
C GLY A 75 -6.26 -1.16 -9.15
N SER A 76 -5.74 -1.35 -10.36
CA SER A 76 -4.32 -1.32 -10.66
C SER A 76 -4.06 -0.86 -12.09
N VAL A 77 -2.89 -0.29 -12.32
CA VAL A 77 -2.37 0.06 -13.64
C VAL A 77 -1.15 -0.83 -13.91
N ALA A 78 -1.18 -1.60 -15.00
CA ALA A 78 0.00 -2.30 -15.49
C ALA A 78 0.94 -1.28 -16.14
N ILE A 79 2.13 -1.09 -15.57
CA ILE A 79 3.05 -0.01 -15.92
C ILE A 79 4.48 -0.39 -15.53
N GLY A 80 5.46 0.01 -16.34
CA GLY A 80 6.88 -0.23 -16.07
C GLY A 80 7.52 0.88 -15.25
N SER A 81 8.83 0.77 -15.02
CA SER A 81 9.66 1.83 -14.41
C SER A 81 9.69 3.11 -15.24
N ASP A 82 9.89 4.25 -14.57
CA ASP A 82 10.10 5.58 -15.20
C ASP A 82 8.98 6.02 -16.18
N GLN A 83 7.73 5.64 -15.90
CA GLN A 83 6.57 5.94 -16.72
C GLN A 83 5.55 6.81 -15.97
N ASN A 84 4.89 7.70 -16.72
CA ASN A 84 3.71 8.42 -16.23
C ASN A 84 2.50 7.51 -16.29
N GLY A 85 1.78 7.38 -15.18
CA GLY A 85 0.55 6.60 -15.07
C GLY A 85 -0.66 7.46 -14.74
N GLU A 86 -1.82 6.96 -15.15
CA GLU A 86 -3.12 7.52 -14.82
C GLU A 86 -4.09 6.39 -14.46
N PHE A 87 -4.89 6.60 -13.41
CA PHE A 87 -5.99 5.74 -13.03
C PHE A 87 -7.27 6.56 -12.90
N ILE A 88 -8.33 6.12 -13.56
CA ILE A 88 -9.65 6.74 -13.49
C ILE A 88 -10.54 5.89 -12.59
N HIS A 89 -11.09 6.51 -11.56
CA HIS A 89 -12.05 5.89 -10.66
C HIS A 89 -13.41 6.58 -10.79
N ASP A 90 -14.33 5.91 -11.49
CA ASP A 90 -15.72 6.33 -11.62
C ASP A 90 -16.55 5.71 -10.50
N ARG A 91 -17.19 6.55 -9.68
CA ARG A 91 -18.08 6.16 -8.60
C ARG A 91 -19.48 6.67 -8.88
N ALA A 92 -20.32 5.82 -9.48
CA ALA A 92 -21.72 6.16 -9.72
C ALA A 92 -22.52 6.24 -8.40
N ASP A 93 -22.08 5.52 -7.37
CA ASP A 93 -22.55 5.63 -6.01
C ASP A 93 -21.71 6.67 -5.25
N ASN A 94 -22.34 7.50 -4.42
CA ASN A 94 -21.64 8.40 -3.50
C ASN A 94 -20.73 9.46 -4.16
N CYS A 95 -21.18 10.04 -5.28
CA CYS A 95 -20.44 11.10 -5.97
C CYS A 95 -20.22 12.38 -5.14
N ASP A 96 -21.07 12.60 -4.13
CA ASP A 96 -20.98 13.77 -3.25
C ASP A 96 -19.98 13.59 -2.08
N ARG A 97 -19.28 12.45 -2.04
CA ARG A 97 -18.26 12.19 -1.01
C ARG A 97 -16.88 12.64 -1.45
N GLU A 98 -16.12 13.16 -0.50
CA GLU A 98 -14.67 13.28 -0.65
C GLU A 98 -14.05 11.88 -0.55
N TRP A 99 -13.20 11.55 -1.51
CA TRP A 99 -12.49 10.29 -1.54
C TRP A 99 -11.00 10.53 -1.41
N TYR A 100 -10.38 9.77 -0.52
CA TYR A 100 -8.95 9.78 -0.30
C TYR A 100 -8.29 8.61 -1.00
N TYR A 101 -7.11 8.84 -1.57
CA TYR A 101 -6.42 7.83 -2.36
C TYR A 101 -4.97 7.63 -1.91
N ALA A 102 -4.52 6.39 -2.06
CA ALA A 102 -3.14 5.98 -1.92
C ALA A 102 -2.76 5.02 -3.05
N ILE A 103 -1.49 4.99 -3.41
CA ILE A 103 -0.89 4.17 -4.45
C ILE A 103 0.41 3.55 -3.96
N ARG A 104 0.77 2.39 -4.53
CA ARG A 104 2.11 1.79 -4.37
C ARG A 104 2.45 0.91 -5.56
N ALA A 105 3.74 0.84 -5.88
CA ALA A 105 4.27 -0.01 -6.93
C ALA A 105 4.49 -1.45 -6.44
N PHE A 106 4.40 -2.39 -7.38
CA PHE A 106 4.70 -3.80 -7.18
C PHE A 106 5.62 -4.31 -8.27
N ASP A 107 6.47 -5.26 -7.90
CA ASP A 107 7.25 -6.06 -8.84
C ASP A 107 6.50 -7.33 -9.28
N ALA A 108 7.16 -8.17 -10.10
CA ALA A 108 6.61 -9.43 -10.58
C ALA A 108 6.47 -10.51 -9.50
N THR A 109 7.19 -10.39 -8.38
CA THR A 109 7.19 -11.36 -7.28
C THR A 109 6.25 -10.97 -6.14
N GLY A 110 5.69 -9.77 -6.19
CA GLY A 110 4.75 -9.23 -5.21
C GLY A 110 5.40 -8.33 -4.15
N ASN A 111 6.68 -7.98 -4.26
CA ASN A 111 7.32 -6.99 -3.40
C ASN A 111 6.73 -5.61 -3.64
N GLN A 112 6.66 -4.82 -2.59
CA GLN A 112 5.84 -3.60 -2.52
C GLN A 112 6.72 -2.40 -2.21
N SER A 113 6.52 -1.30 -2.93
CA SER A 113 7.12 -0.03 -2.57
C SER A 113 6.50 0.55 -1.29
N ALA A 114 7.11 1.62 -0.78
CA ALA A 114 6.41 2.54 0.12
C ALA A 114 5.18 3.15 -0.57
N HIS A 115 4.29 3.72 0.23
CA HIS A 115 3.04 4.30 -0.24
C HIS A 115 3.17 5.78 -0.58
N ARG A 116 2.42 6.22 -1.58
CA ARG A 116 2.19 7.64 -1.88
C ARG A 116 0.69 7.91 -1.99
N GLY A 117 0.24 9.14 -1.75
CA GLY A 117 -1.19 9.45 -1.68
C GLY A 117 -1.46 10.87 -1.24
N ASP A 118 -2.73 11.16 -0.99
CA ASP A 118 -3.18 12.45 -0.48
C ASP A 118 -2.46 12.81 0.84
N GLU A 119 -2.07 14.08 1.03
CA GLU A 119 -1.26 14.52 2.18
C GLU A 119 -1.96 14.34 3.53
N VAL A 120 -3.29 14.32 3.54
CA VAL A 120 -4.11 14.14 4.75
C VAL A 120 -4.36 12.66 5.11
N VAL A 121 -3.87 11.72 4.30
CA VAL A 121 -4.10 10.29 4.52
C VAL A 121 -3.12 9.71 5.52
N ASN A 122 -3.65 9.02 6.53
CA ASN A 122 -2.85 8.24 7.48
C ASN A 122 -2.94 6.75 7.13
N ILE A 123 -1.89 6.22 6.51
CA ILE A 123 -1.86 4.85 5.98
C ILE A 123 -1.56 3.88 7.10
N THR A 124 -2.44 2.90 7.30
CA THR A 124 -2.20 1.82 8.26
C THR A 124 -1.48 0.68 7.56
N VAL A 125 -0.27 0.39 8.03
CA VAL A 125 0.56 -0.71 7.53
C VAL A 125 0.29 -1.95 8.38
N VAL A 126 -0.27 -2.99 7.76
CA VAL A 126 -0.49 -4.27 8.41
C VAL A 126 0.72 -5.16 8.14
N ASN A 127 1.60 -5.32 9.13
CA ASN A 127 2.68 -6.29 9.06
C ASN A 127 2.11 -7.69 9.37
N PRO A 128 2.26 -8.68 8.48
CA PRO A 128 1.86 -10.04 8.80
C PRO A 128 2.70 -10.57 9.95
N THR A 129 2.04 -11.09 10.99
CA THR A 129 2.72 -11.81 12.07
C THR A 129 3.22 -13.14 11.50
N VAL A 130 4.53 -13.31 11.41
CA VAL A 130 5.13 -14.60 11.03
C VAL A 130 5.01 -15.55 12.22
N THR A 131 4.02 -16.45 12.19
CA THR A 131 3.95 -17.55 13.15
C THR A 131 4.93 -18.64 12.70
N THR A 132 6.14 -18.64 13.26
CA THR A 132 7.12 -19.72 13.08
C THR A 132 6.69 -20.95 13.89
N SER A 133 5.62 -21.62 13.47
CA SER A 133 5.32 -22.96 14.00
C SER A 133 6.21 -23.96 13.28
N ALA A 134 7.18 -24.53 13.99
CA ALA A 134 7.91 -25.69 13.52
C ALA A 134 6.92 -26.85 13.34
N ILE A 135 6.84 -27.40 12.12
CA ILE A 135 6.15 -28.67 11.90
C ILE A 135 6.99 -29.74 12.62
N PRO A 136 6.46 -30.43 13.65
CA PRO A 136 7.22 -31.50 14.29
C PRO A 136 7.42 -32.63 13.27
N VAL A 137 8.67 -32.86 12.85
CA VAL A 137 9.03 -34.09 12.16
C VAL A 137 9.03 -35.21 13.21
N VAL A 138 7.93 -35.95 13.28
CA VAL A 138 7.92 -37.25 13.95
C VAL A 138 8.80 -38.17 13.10
N ALA A 139 9.94 -38.59 13.66
CA ALA A 139 10.72 -39.68 13.11
C ALA A 139 9.93 -41.00 13.30
N GLY A 140 8.99 -41.26 12.38
CA GLY A 140 8.21 -42.49 12.33
C GLY A 140 8.79 -43.43 11.28
N SER A 141 9.33 -44.57 11.71
CA SER A 141 9.56 -45.71 10.83
C SER A 141 8.24 -46.15 10.19
N GLY A 142 8.20 -46.07 8.86
CA GLY A 142 7.38 -46.84 7.91
C GLY A 142 6.00 -47.37 8.33
N SER A 143 4.95 -46.84 7.69
CA SER A 143 3.93 -47.57 6.92
C SER A 143 2.75 -46.63 6.65
N VAL A 144 2.56 -46.22 5.40
CA VAL A 144 1.30 -45.60 4.96
C VAL A 144 0.46 -46.69 4.31
N LEU A 145 -0.50 -47.23 5.05
CA LEU A 145 -1.59 -48.04 4.51
C LEU A 145 -2.87 -47.23 4.63
N GLY A 146 -3.46 -46.91 3.48
CA GLY A 146 -4.77 -46.28 3.41
C GLY A 146 -5.86 -47.18 3.98
N GLN A 147 -6.79 -46.55 4.71
CA GLN A 147 -8.12 -47.10 4.95
C GLN A 147 -9.10 -45.94 5.17
N ASP A 148 -10.10 -45.87 4.30
CA ASP A 148 -11.32 -45.07 4.49
C ASP A 148 -12.08 -45.56 5.73
N GLN A 149 -12.44 -44.66 6.64
CA GLN A 149 -13.83 -44.45 7.07
C GLN A 149 -13.91 -43.27 8.05
N THR A 150 -14.80 -42.35 7.70
CA THR A 150 -15.68 -41.53 8.56
C THR A 150 -15.64 -41.83 10.07
N ASP A 151 -15.37 -40.80 10.87
CA ASP A 151 -16.35 -40.30 11.83
C ASP A 151 -15.99 -38.86 12.24
N SER A 152 -17.00 -38.00 12.21
CA SER A 152 -16.97 -36.70 12.86
C SER A 152 -16.74 -36.90 14.35
N ASP A 153 -15.69 -36.30 14.88
CA ASP A 153 -15.74 -35.80 16.25
C ASP A 153 -15.10 -34.41 16.33
N SER A 154 -15.77 -33.58 17.11
CA SER A 154 -15.64 -32.15 17.26
C SER A 154 -14.26 -31.74 17.78
N GLY A 155 -13.41 -31.21 16.90
CA GLY A 155 -12.23 -30.44 17.28
C GLY A 155 -12.63 -29.01 17.64
N GLU A 156 -12.82 -28.78 18.94
CA GLU A 156 -13.13 -27.52 19.59
C GLU A 156 -12.27 -26.34 19.09
N VAL A 157 -12.92 -25.34 18.48
CA VAL A 157 -12.34 -24.02 18.23
C VAL A 157 -12.18 -23.31 19.57
N ILE A 158 -10.98 -23.38 20.16
CA ILE A 158 -10.67 -22.57 21.34
C ILE A 158 -10.59 -21.12 20.91
N GLY A 159 -11.45 -20.34 21.58
CA GLY A 159 -11.74 -18.95 21.28
C GLY A 159 -10.57 -18.00 21.43
N GLU A 160 -10.73 -16.93 20.69
CA GLU A 160 -10.09 -15.63 20.80
C GLU A 160 -9.94 -15.15 22.25
N GLU A 161 -8.71 -14.84 22.65
CA GLU A 161 -8.44 -13.76 23.60
C GLU A 161 -7.81 -12.60 22.85
N THR A 162 -8.60 -11.55 22.67
CA THR A 162 -8.13 -10.22 22.32
C THR A 162 -7.31 -9.67 23.49
N THR A 163 -6.00 -9.54 23.29
CA THR A 163 -5.16 -8.67 24.11
C THR A 163 -4.72 -7.50 23.24
N ALA A 164 -5.16 -6.30 23.62
CA ALA A 164 -4.79 -5.06 22.95
C ALA A 164 -3.26 -4.87 22.94
N PRO A 165 -2.62 -4.50 21.82
CA PRO A 165 -1.23 -4.10 21.83
C PRO A 165 -1.09 -2.67 22.34
N GLU A 166 -0.11 -2.48 23.22
CA GLU A 166 0.32 -1.20 23.77
C GLU A 166 0.76 -0.22 22.66
N GLU A 167 0.43 1.05 22.88
CA GLU A 167 0.83 2.19 22.08
C GLU A 167 2.34 2.38 22.16
N ILE A 168 3.06 2.03 21.08
CA ILE A 168 4.46 2.45 20.91
C ILE A 168 4.44 3.75 20.10
N GLU A 169 4.72 4.86 20.77
CA GLU A 169 5.00 6.15 20.15
C GLU A 169 6.20 6.02 19.18
N GLY A 170 5.87 5.91 17.89
CA GLY A 170 6.82 6.04 16.79
C GLY A 170 7.19 7.50 16.59
N ASN A 171 8.29 7.90 17.18
CA ASN A 171 9.02 9.15 16.95
C ASN A 171 9.58 9.22 15.51
N GLY A 172 8.68 9.56 14.56
CA GLY A 172 8.99 9.84 13.16
C GLY A 172 9.45 11.29 12.92
N LEU A 173 10.76 11.50 13.02
CA LEU A 173 11.59 12.42 12.21
C LEU A 173 11.01 13.79 11.78
N LEU A 174 10.63 14.63 12.74
CA LEU A 174 10.62 16.09 12.56
C LEU A 174 12.05 16.63 12.67
N SER A 175 12.80 16.65 11.57
CA SER A 175 14.10 17.35 11.52
C SER A 175 14.06 18.44 10.46
N GLY A 176 13.48 19.59 10.82
CA GLY A 176 13.56 20.78 9.96
C GLY A 176 12.43 21.80 10.10
N ALA A 177 11.99 22.15 11.30
CA ALA A 177 11.20 23.36 11.50
C ALA A 177 11.80 24.15 12.66
N THR A 178 12.51 25.22 12.30
CA THR A 178 12.98 26.23 13.24
C THR A 178 11.78 26.88 13.95
N GLU A 179 12.07 27.50 15.10
CA GLU A 179 11.21 28.08 16.16
C GLU A 179 9.97 28.94 15.77
N ALA A 180 9.55 28.97 14.50
CA ALA A 180 8.43 29.77 13.99
C ALA A 180 7.05 29.09 14.04
N VAL A 181 6.95 27.76 14.28
CA VAL A 181 5.66 27.05 14.30
C VAL A 181 5.09 26.84 15.70
N LYS A 182 5.89 27.01 16.76
CA LYS A 182 5.41 26.85 18.16
C LYS A 182 4.35 27.87 18.55
N ASP A 183 4.32 29.04 17.92
CA ASP A 183 3.38 30.10 18.26
C ASP A 183 2.02 29.98 17.54
N LEU A 184 1.89 29.04 16.59
CA LEU A 184 0.65 28.82 15.82
C LEU A 184 -0.29 27.79 16.47
N ALA A 185 0.21 27.01 17.44
CA ALA A 185 -0.54 25.95 18.12
C ALA A 185 -1.26 26.42 19.40
N SER A 186 -1.29 27.72 19.70
CA SER A 186 -2.13 28.27 20.77
C SER A 186 -3.40 28.90 20.19
N GLY A 187 -4.54 28.31 20.53
CA GLY A 187 -5.86 28.67 20.02
C GLY A 187 -6.25 30.11 20.36
N ALA A 188 -6.11 31.01 19.39
CA ALA A 188 -6.88 32.25 19.31
C ALA A 188 -7.03 32.66 17.84
N SER A 189 -8.27 32.69 17.35
CA SER A 189 -8.63 32.99 15.96
C SER A 189 -8.12 34.37 15.50
N LYS A 190 -7.03 34.39 14.72
CA LYS A 190 -6.50 35.61 14.06
C LYS A 190 -6.64 35.52 12.54
N TRP A 191 -7.87 35.73 12.08
CA TRP A 191 -8.31 35.96 10.70
C TRP A 191 -7.49 37.01 9.91
N TRP A 192 -6.64 37.79 10.58
CA TRP A 192 -5.82 38.86 9.99
C TRP A 192 -4.54 38.32 9.33
N VAL A 193 -4.06 37.13 9.74
CA VAL A 193 -2.86 36.49 9.16
C VAL A 193 -3.15 35.97 7.75
N ILE A 194 -4.36 35.46 7.51
CA ILE A 194 -4.83 34.99 6.19
C ILE A 194 -4.95 36.17 5.22
N ALA A 195 -5.41 37.34 5.69
CA ALA A 195 -5.51 38.54 4.87
C ALA A 195 -4.13 39.06 4.39
N GLY A 196 -3.08 38.89 5.20
CA GLY A 196 -1.71 39.27 4.83
C GLY A 196 -1.12 38.41 3.71
N ILE A 197 -1.37 37.10 3.72
CA ILE A 197 -0.88 36.15 2.72
C ILE A 197 -1.57 36.36 1.36
N ILE A 198 -2.86 36.68 1.35
CA ILE A 198 -3.62 36.96 0.12
C ILE A 198 -3.13 38.24 -0.57
N LEU A 199 -2.77 39.28 0.19
CA LEU A 199 -2.22 40.53 -0.37
C LEU A 199 -0.82 40.34 -0.98
N LEU A 200 0.05 39.56 -0.33
CA LEU A 200 1.39 39.24 -0.84
C LEU A 200 1.33 38.35 -2.10
N GLY A 201 0.44 37.36 -2.13
CA GLY A 201 0.20 36.53 -3.31
C GLY A 201 -0.35 37.32 -4.49
N GLY A 202 -1.30 38.23 -4.25
CA GLY A 202 -1.87 39.10 -5.28
C GLY A 202 -0.85 40.06 -5.91
N ALA A 203 0.05 40.62 -5.11
CA ALA A 203 1.12 41.50 -5.59
C ALA A 203 2.13 40.76 -6.47
N LEU A 204 2.53 39.54 -6.09
CA LEU A 204 3.43 38.70 -6.87
C LEU A 204 2.79 38.21 -8.19
N TYR A 205 1.50 37.88 -8.16
CA TYR A 205 0.76 37.47 -9.36
C TYR A 205 0.62 38.61 -10.38
N ALA A 206 0.29 39.84 -9.92
CA ALA A 206 0.17 41.01 -10.79
C ALA A 206 1.52 41.42 -11.41
N ALA A 207 2.62 41.33 -10.66
CA ALA A 207 3.96 41.62 -11.16
C ALA A 207 4.42 40.62 -12.24
N ARG A 208 4.09 39.33 -12.09
CA ARG A 208 4.36 38.30 -13.12
C ARG A 208 3.55 38.52 -14.38
N ARG A 209 2.27 38.90 -14.27
CA ARG A 209 1.40 39.15 -15.42
C ARG A 209 1.87 40.34 -16.27
N LYS A 210 2.38 41.41 -15.65
CA LYS A 210 2.94 42.57 -16.36
C LYS A 210 4.20 42.24 -17.18
N LYS A 211 5.04 41.30 -16.71
CA LYS A 211 6.26 40.88 -17.41
C LYS A 211 5.99 40.04 -18.68
N ILE A 212 4.84 39.39 -18.75
CA ILE A 212 4.44 38.55 -19.88
C ILE A 212 3.84 39.39 -21.02
N GLN A 213 3.27 40.56 -20.72
CA GLN A 213 2.69 41.46 -21.73
C GLN A 213 3.69 42.47 -22.32
N SER A 214 4.93 42.53 -21.82
CA SER A 214 5.98 43.43 -22.31
C SER A 214 7.14 42.70 -23.00
N ARG A 215 6.90 41.51 -23.55
CA ARG A 215 7.84 40.76 -24.39
C ARG A 215 7.21 40.45 -25.73
#